data_AF-A0A953ZFC7-F1
#
_entry.id   AF-A0A953ZFC7-F1
#
_cell.length_a   1.000
_cell.length_b   1.000
_cell.length_c   1.000
_cell.angle_alpha   90.00
_cell.angle_beta   90.00
_cell.angle_gamma   90.00
#
_symmetry.space_group_name_H-M   'P 1'
#
loop_
_entity.id
_entity.type
_entity.pdbx_description
1 polymer ?
#
loop_
_entity_poly.entity_id
_entity_poly.type
_entity_poly.pdbx_seq_one_letter_code
_entity_poly.pdbx_strand_id
1 'polypeptide(L)'
;MTTKTITAGAPVAGDDFLVFGALRASINRIDERLLQLLAERARVAKDIGLAKRIAEKTVHDAEREQHHAEELRCLGETLGLSARTIRELFQVLARLAFERQIEVPNDKTQRVTPPDSDAFRLARWELGRSATVVNVGDAQFGGGLFEVIGGPCAVESEAQINEAADHARAAGVRILRGGAFKPRTSPYDFQGHGLRALEWLADAAHSRGMSTVTEVLAPADADDIACRADLLQIGARNMQNVPLL
;
A
#
# COMPACT_ATOMS: atom_id res chain seq x y z
N MET A 1 8.89 -7.93 48.96
CA MET A 1 10.27 -8.06 48.46
C MET A 1 10.53 -6.90 47.52
N THR A 2 11.57 -6.13 47.84
CA THR A 2 11.77 -4.73 47.47
C THR A 2 12.39 -4.61 46.07
N THR A 3 11.76 -3.81 45.21
CA THR A 3 12.23 -3.45 43.86
C THR A 3 13.50 -2.60 43.97
N LYS A 4 14.65 -3.14 43.55
CA LYS A 4 15.90 -2.37 43.44
C LYS A 4 15.96 -1.70 42.06
N THR A 5 15.82 -0.39 42.05
CA THR A 5 16.17 0.50 40.94
C THR A 5 17.69 0.41 40.72
N ILE A 6 18.13 -0.01 39.53
CA ILE A 6 19.54 -0.03 39.16
C ILE A 6 19.89 1.35 38.60
N THR A 7 20.64 2.12 39.38
CA THR A 7 21.27 3.38 38.96
C THR A 7 22.54 3.08 38.15
N ALA A 8 22.69 3.77 37.02
CA ALA A 8 23.84 3.68 36.14
C ALA A 8 25.10 4.25 36.80
N GLY A 9 26.17 3.45 36.90
CA GLY A 9 27.50 3.93 37.28
C GLY A 9 28.40 2.91 37.99
N ALA A 10 28.89 1.88 37.26
CA ALA A 10 30.12 1.12 37.58
C ALA A 10 30.49 0.20 36.40
N PRO A 11 31.78 -0.13 36.17
CA PRO A 11 32.19 -0.94 35.01
C PRO A 11 31.92 -2.42 35.27
N VAL A 12 31.06 -3.04 34.45
CA VAL A 12 30.74 -4.49 34.54
C VAL A 12 31.10 -5.15 33.21
N ALA A 13 32.34 -5.62 33.08
CA ALA A 13 32.92 -6.02 31.78
C ALA A 13 33.12 -7.53 31.59
N GLY A 14 32.56 -8.40 32.45
CA GLY A 14 32.74 -9.87 32.34
C GLY A 14 31.43 -10.65 32.44
N ASP A 15 30.69 -10.46 33.53
CA ASP A 15 29.45 -11.22 33.79
C ASP A 15 28.29 -10.81 32.88
N ASP A 16 28.18 -9.52 32.53
CA ASP A 16 27.12 -9.03 31.64
C ASP A 16 27.19 -9.66 30.25
N PHE A 17 28.40 -9.91 29.70
CA PHE A 17 28.56 -10.55 28.39
C PHE A 17 28.08 -12.01 28.40
N LEU A 18 28.35 -12.74 29.49
CA LEU A 18 27.88 -14.11 29.68
C LEU A 18 26.36 -14.15 29.89
N VAL A 19 25.80 -13.21 30.65
CA VAL A 19 24.34 -13.10 30.89
C VAL A 19 23.60 -12.75 29.60
N PHE A 20 24.07 -11.75 28.84
CA PHE A 20 23.46 -11.42 27.55
C PHE A 20 23.59 -12.57 26.53
N GLY A 21 24.72 -13.28 26.54
CA GLY A 21 24.91 -14.48 25.73
C GLY A 21 23.90 -15.58 26.05
N ALA A 22 23.68 -15.87 27.34
CA ALA A 22 22.72 -16.88 27.79
C ALA A 22 21.27 -16.50 27.48
N LEU A 23 20.90 -15.22 27.65
CA LEU A 23 19.57 -14.73 27.32
C LEU A 23 19.29 -14.80 25.81
N ARG A 24 20.26 -14.40 24.97
CA ARG A 24 20.16 -14.54 23.50
C ARG A 24 20.04 -15.99 23.07
N ALA A 25 20.80 -16.91 23.68
CA ALA A 25 20.65 -18.34 23.44
C ALA A 25 19.24 -18.85 23.82
N SER A 26 18.64 -18.28 24.87
CA SER A 26 17.25 -18.59 25.22
C SER A 26 16.26 -18.11 24.16
N ILE A 27 16.45 -16.91 23.61
CA ILE A 27 15.64 -16.39 22.48
C ILE A 27 15.75 -17.34 21.28
N ASN A 28 16.97 -17.70 20.88
CA ASN A 28 17.19 -18.60 19.75
C ASN A 28 16.45 -19.94 19.90
N ARG A 29 16.45 -20.53 21.10
CA ARG A 29 15.71 -21.77 21.39
C ARG A 29 14.19 -21.58 21.28
N ILE A 30 13.67 -20.42 21.71
CA ILE A 30 12.25 -20.09 21.55
C ILE A 30 11.92 -19.95 20.05
N ASP A 31 12.77 -19.28 19.28
CA ASP A 31 12.58 -19.09 17.84
C ASP A 31 12.59 -20.42 17.08
N GLU A 32 13.53 -21.31 17.40
CA GLU A 32 13.55 -22.68 16.85
C GLU A 32 12.25 -23.42 17.17
N ARG A 33 11.74 -23.29 18.39
CA ARG A 33 10.47 -23.91 18.79
C ARG A 33 9.28 -23.31 18.06
N LEU A 34 9.26 -21.99 17.85
CA LEU A 34 8.24 -21.32 17.06
C LEU A 34 8.22 -21.85 15.62
N LEU A 35 9.37 -22.02 14.99
CA LEU A 35 9.46 -22.59 13.63
C LEU A 35 8.95 -24.03 13.57
N GLN A 36 9.24 -24.87 14.57
CA GLN A 36 8.70 -26.22 14.67
C GLN A 36 7.16 -26.21 14.77
N LEU A 37 6.60 -25.35 15.63
CA LEU A 37 5.16 -25.21 15.79
C LEU A 37 4.47 -24.68 14.52
N LEU A 38 5.11 -23.75 13.81
CA LEU A 38 4.63 -23.27 12.52
C LEU A 38 4.61 -24.37 11.47
N ALA A 39 5.65 -25.23 11.42
CA ALA A 39 5.70 -26.37 10.52
C ALA A 39 4.63 -27.42 10.85
N GLU A 40 4.37 -27.68 12.13
CA GLU A 40 3.27 -28.55 12.57
C GLU A 40 1.92 -27.98 12.16
N ARG A 41 1.67 -26.70 12.44
CA ARG A 41 0.45 -25.99 12.03
C ARG A 41 0.25 -26.02 10.51
N ALA A 42 1.32 -25.88 9.73
CA ALA A 42 1.28 -25.94 8.28
C ALA A 42 0.81 -27.32 7.76
N ARG A 43 1.20 -28.42 8.42
CA ARG A 43 0.72 -29.78 8.09
C ARG A 43 -0.78 -29.90 8.35
N VAL A 44 -1.24 -29.43 9.51
CA VAL A 44 -2.68 -29.42 9.84
C VAL A 44 -3.48 -28.58 8.84
N ALA A 45 -2.95 -27.44 8.40
CA ALA A 45 -3.60 -26.62 7.38
C ALA A 45 -3.74 -27.38 6.04
N LYS A 46 -2.71 -28.12 5.63
CA LYS A 46 -2.78 -28.99 4.43
C LYS A 46 -3.86 -30.06 4.56
N ASP A 47 -3.96 -30.72 5.71
CA ASP A 47 -4.97 -31.75 5.98
C ASP A 47 -6.39 -31.15 5.95
N ILE A 48 -6.58 -29.94 6.50
CA ILE A 48 -7.84 -29.18 6.38
C ILE A 48 -8.17 -28.90 4.92
N GLY A 49 -7.20 -28.50 4.10
CA GLY A 49 -7.38 -28.29 2.67
C GLY A 49 -7.84 -29.56 1.94
N LEU A 50 -7.26 -30.71 2.27
CA LEU A 50 -7.69 -32.02 1.75
C LEU A 50 -9.13 -32.35 2.17
N ALA A 51 -9.45 -32.20 3.46
CA ALA A 51 -10.78 -32.50 4.01
C ALA A 51 -11.88 -31.60 3.41
N LYS A 52 -11.61 -30.30 3.27
CA LYS A 52 -12.54 -29.35 2.64
C LYS A 52 -12.84 -29.72 1.19
N ARG A 53 -11.85 -30.22 0.43
CA ARG A 53 -12.06 -30.70 -0.94
C ARG A 53 -12.97 -31.92 -1.01
N ILE A 54 -12.74 -32.92 -0.15
CA ILE A 54 -13.60 -34.12 -0.08
C ILE A 54 -15.05 -33.72 0.24
N ALA A 55 -15.23 -32.70 1.08
CA ALA A 55 -16.53 -32.19 1.47
C ALA A 55 -17.13 -31.13 0.50
N GLU A 56 -16.48 -30.84 -0.63
CA GLU A 56 -16.88 -29.78 -1.60
C GLU A 56 -17.07 -28.39 -0.98
N LYS A 57 -16.33 -28.07 0.09
CA LYS A 57 -16.39 -26.77 0.79
C LYS A 57 -15.30 -25.81 0.33
N THR A 58 -15.59 -24.51 0.42
CA THR A 58 -14.63 -23.44 0.10
C THR A 58 -13.48 -23.39 1.10
N VAL A 59 -12.29 -23.03 0.60
CA VAL A 59 -11.08 -22.85 1.43
C VAL A 59 -11.24 -21.67 2.39
N HIS A 60 -11.91 -20.60 1.95
CA HIS A 60 -12.12 -19.39 2.74
C HIS A 60 -13.38 -19.49 3.62
N ASP A 61 -13.23 -19.13 4.90
CA ASP A 61 -14.29 -19.08 5.91
C ASP A 61 -14.03 -17.86 6.81
N ALA A 62 -14.59 -16.71 6.39
CA ALA A 62 -14.33 -15.41 7.03
C ALA A 62 -14.83 -15.36 8.48
N GLU A 63 -15.95 -15.99 8.78
CA GLU A 63 -16.54 -15.96 10.13
C GLU A 63 -15.66 -16.72 11.11
N ARG A 64 -15.17 -17.91 10.72
CA ARG A 64 -14.20 -18.67 11.51
C ARG A 64 -12.89 -17.90 11.70
N GLU A 65 -12.37 -17.28 10.65
CA GLU A 65 -11.10 -16.54 10.72
C GLU A 65 -11.20 -15.31 11.63
N GLN A 66 -12.30 -14.58 11.58
CA GLN A 66 -12.58 -13.46 12.48
C GLN A 66 -12.69 -13.91 13.94
N HIS A 67 -13.40 -15.01 14.19
CA HIS A 67 -13.53 -15.55 15.54
C HIS A 67 -12.17 -15.95 16.12
N HIS A 68 -11.37 -16.68 15.36
CA HIS A 68 -10.04 -17.12 15.80
C HIS A 68 -9.07 -15.95 15.99
N ALA A 69 -9.13 -14.92 15.13
CA ALA A 69 -8.34 -13.71 15.31
C ALA A 69 -8.67 -13.00 16.63
N GLU A 70 -9.95 -12.96 17.01
CA GLU A 70 -10.41 -12.34 18.25
C GLU A 70 -10.00 -13.15 19.48
N GLU A 71 -10.10 -14.48 19.43
CA GLU A 71 -9.60 -15.36 20.50
C GLU A 71 -8.10 -15.17 20.74
N LEU A 72 -7.31 -15.12 19.66
CA LEU A 72 -5.87 -14.89 19.76
C LEU A 72 -5.54 -13.48 20.27
N ARG A 73 -6.34 -12.47 19.89
CA ARG A 73 -6.22 -11.10 20.40
C ARG A 73 -6.39 -11.07 21.92
N CYS A 74 -7.49 -11.65 22.41
CA CYS A 74 -7.76 -11.76 23.85
C CYS A 74 -6.63 -12.51 24.58
N LEU A 75 -6.18 -13.65 24.04
CA LEU A 75 -5.09 -14.41 24.64
C LEU A 75 -3.78 -13.61 24.68
N GLY A 76 -3.37 -13.01 23.57
CA GLY A 76 -2.11 -12.28 23.52
C GLY A 76 -2.11 -11.05 24.44
N GLU A 77 -3.26 -10.39 24.65
CA GLU A 77 -3.38 -9.31 25.64
C GLU A 77 -3.12 -9.81 27.06
N THR A 78 -3.62 -11.00 27.43
CA THR A 78 -3.31 -11.60 28.75
C THR A 78 -1.85 -11.99 28.91
N LEU A 79 -1.15 -12.24 27.80
CA LEU A 79 0.28 -12.54 27.75
C LEU A 79 1.17 -11.28 27.64
N GLY A 80 0.57 -10.07 27.65
CA GLY A 80 1.30 -8.80 27.58
C GLY A 80 1.71 -8.37 26.17
N LEU A 81 1.12 -8.96 25.12
CA LEU A 81 1.31 -8.54 23.73
C LEU A 81 0.27 -7.50 23.32
N SER A 82 0.67 -6.55 22.47
CA SER A 82 -0.26 -5.55 21.96
C SER A 82 -1.23 -6.15 20.94
N ALA A 83 -2.47 -5.66 20.90
CA ALA A 83 -3.45 -6.04 19.89
C ALA A 83 -2.92 -5.88 18.45
N ARG A 84 -2.06 -4.89 18.20
CA ARG A 84 -1.41 -4.68 16.91
C ARG A 84 -0.47 -5.84 16.56
N THR A 85 0.41 -6.22 17.49
CA THR A 85 1.37 -7.32 17.30
C THR A 85 0.65 -8.63 17.01
N ILE A 86 -0.46 -8.90 17.70
CA ILE A 86 -1.24 -10.13 17.51
C ILE A 86 -1.91 -10.15 16.14
N ARG A 87 -2.46 -9.00 15.68
CA ARG A 87 -3.02 -8.90 14.33
C ARG A 87 -1.98 -9.15 13.25
N GLU A 88 -0.79 -8.55 13.37
CA GLU A 88 0.32 -8.74 12.43
C GLU A 88 0.77 -10.22 12.42
N LEU A 89 0.90 -10.85 13.59
CA LEU A 89 1.22 -12.27 13.69
C LEU A 89 0.13 -13.16 13.07
N PHE A 90 -1.15 -12.85 13.32
CA PHE A 90 -2.26 -13.59 12.76
C PHE A 90 -2.27 -13.54 11.23
N GLN A 91 -1.96 -12.39 10.62
CA GLN A 91 -1.84 -12.28 9.17
C GLN A 91 -0.77 -13.22 8.60
N VAL A 92 0.38 -13.32 9.26
CA VAL A 92 1.44 -14.27 8.88
C VAL A 92 0.94 -15.72 9.01
N LEU A 93 0.26 -16.06 10.11
CA LEU A 93 -0.30 -17.39 10.34
C LEU A 93 -1.37 -17.76 9.31
N ALA A 94 -2.28 -16.84 8.99
CA ALA A 94 -3.34 -17.04 8.01
C ALA A 94 -2.73 -17.29 6.61
N ARG A 95 -1.75 -16.47 6.20
CA ARG A 95 -1.03 -16.64 4.93
C ARG A 95 -0.36 -18.00 4.82
N LEU A 96 0.42 -18.40 5.82
CA LEU A 96 1.08 -19.71 5.85
C LEU A 96 0.07 -20.87 5.75
N ALA A 97 -1.11 -20.75 6.37
CA ALA A 97 -2.15 -21.78 6.27
C ALA A 97 -2.80 -21.82 4.89
N PHE A 98 -2.98 -20.67 4.25
CA PHE A 98 -3.58 -20.57 2.92
C PHE A 98 -2.69 -21.18 1.83
N GLU A 99 -1.39 -20.84 1.84
CA GLU A 99 -0.40 -21.40 0.90
C GLU A 99 -0.42 -22.95 0.91
N ARG A 100 -0.49 -23.55 2.10
CA ARG A 100 -0.48 -25.01 2.28
C ARG A 100 -1.79 -25.68 1.86
N GLN A 101 -2.91 -24.95 1.86
CA GLN A 101 -4.19 -25.44 1.39
C GLN A 101 -4.29 -25.42 -0.14
N ILE A 102 -3.59 -24.50 -0.82
CA ILE A 102 -3.58 -24.37 -2.28
C ILE A 102 -2.61 -25.34 -2.97
N GLU A 103 -1.52 -25.75 -2.29
CA GLU A 103 -0.55 -26.75 -2.80
C GLU A 103 -1.18 -28.10 -3.19
N VAL A 104 -2.47 -28.32 -2.90
CA VAL A 104 -3.19 -29.53 -3.29
C VAL A 104 -4.09 -29.22 -4.50
N PRO A 105 -3.70 -29.63 -5.73
CA PRO A 105 -4.37 -29.19 -6.97
C PRO A 105 -5.86 -29.53 -6.95
N ASN A 106 -6.70 -28.56 -7.30
CA ASN A 106 -8.11 -28.78 -7.59
C ASN A 106 -8.41 -28.19 -8.98
N ASP A 107 -8.91 -29.02 -9.88
CA ASP A 107 -9.17 -28.73 -11.30
C ASP A 107 -10.34 -27.74 -11.52
N LYS A 108 -10.92 -27.19 -10.43
CA LYS A 108 -12.10 -26.30 -10.49
C LYS A 108 -12.05 -25.12 -9.52
N THR A 109 -10.89 -24.56 -9.25
CA THR A 109 -10.85 -23.27 -8.53
C THR A 109 -10.97 -22.12 -9.52
N GLN A 110 -12.11 -21.40 -9.43
CA GLN A 110 -12.20 -20.02 -9.88
C GLN A 110 -10.91 -19.29 -9.51
N ARG A 111 -10.28 -18.62 -10.48
CA ARG A 111 -9.10 -17.76 -10.25
C ARG A 111 -9.48 -16.65 -9.27
N VAL A 112 -9.31 -16.92 -7.99
CA VAL A 112 -9.03 -15.90 -7.00
C VAL A 112 -7.54 -15.68 -7.12
N THR A 113 -7.13 -14.67 -7.89
CA THR A 113 -5.73 -14.28 -7.98
C THR A 113 -5.25 -13.98 -6.55
N PRO A 114 -4.28 -14.74 -6.00
CA PRO A 114 -3.74 -14.43 -4.69
C PRO A 114 -3.13 -13.02 -4.73
N PRO A 115 -3.13 -12.27 -3.62
CA PRO A 115 -2.40 -11.00 -3.51
C PRO A 115 -0.90 -11.12 -3.82
N ASP A 116 -0.37 -12.34 -3.95
CA ASP A 116 1.03 -12.68 -4.16
C ASP A 116 1.34 -13.27 -5.56
N SER A 117 0.48 -13.12 -6.56
CA SER A 117 0.82 -13.58 -7.93
C SER A 117 2.00 -12.78 -8.50
N ASP A 118 2.91 -13.44 -9.24
CA ASP A 118 4.02 -12.79 -9.95
C ASP A 118 3.57 -11.67 -10.91
N ALA A 119 2.28 -11.62 -11.25
CA ALA A 119 1.69 -10.59 -12.11
C ALA A 119 1.86 -9.15 -11.59
N PHE A 120 2.11 -8.95 -10.29
CA PHE A 120 2.27 -7.62 -9.68
C PHE A 120 3.62 -7.42 -8.99
N ARG A 121 4.60 -8.29 -9.24
CA ARG A 121 5.89 -8.31 -8.54
C ARG A 121 6.63 -6.96 -8.55
N LEU A 122 6.51 -6.18 -9.64
CA LEU A 122 7.22 -4.90 -9.77
C LEU A 122 6.67 -3.81 -8.84
N ALA A 123 5.36 -3.80 -8.58
CA ALA A 123 4.67 -2.81 -7.75
C ALA A 123 4.52 -3.25 -6.28
N ARG A 124 4.77 -4.54 -5.97
CA ARG A 124 4.64 -5.09 -4.62
C ARG A 124 5.73 -4.53 -3.70
N TRP A 125 5.31 -4.13 -2.49
CA TRP A 125 6.24 -3.83 -1.40
C TRP A 125 6.90 -5.11 -0.89
N GLU A 126 8.23 -5.11 -0.78
CA GLU A 126 9.01 -6.23 -0.27
C GLU A 126 9.87 -5.77 0.90
N LEU A 127 10.00 -6.63 1.92
CA LEU A 127 10.80 -6.33 3.09
C LEU A 127 12.26 -6.07 2.66
N GLY A 128 12.83 -4.94 3.07
CA GLY A 128 14.20 -4.53 2.70
C GLY A 128 14.31 -3.74 1.40
N ARG A 129 13.22 -3.54 0.65
CA ARG A 129 13.18 -2.61 -0.48
C ARG A 129 12.92 -1.19 0.01
N SER A 130 13.61 -0.20 -0.53
CA SER A 130 13.32 1.21 -0.24
C SER A 130 12.01 1.65 -0.89
N ALA A 131 11.29 2.58 -0.26
CA ALA A 131 10.12 3.21 -0.87
C ALA A 131 10.48 3.87 -2.21
N THR A 132 9.63 3.70 -3.22
CA THR A 132 9.79 4.42 -4.49
C THR A 132 9.56 5.90 -4.22
N VAL A 133 10.56 6.72 -4.57
CA VAL A 133 10.47 8.17 -4.47
C VAL A 133 10.27 8.74 -5.87
N VAL A 134 9.21 9.51 -6.06
CA VAL A 134 8.88 10.18 -7.34
C VAL A 134 9.02 11.68 -7.15
N ASN A 135 9.94 12.30 -7.91
CA ASN A 135 10.13 13.74 -7.91
C ASN A 135 9.38 14.37 -9.09
N VAL A 136 8.64 15.45 -8.83
CA VAL A 136 7.86 16.19 -9.83
C VAL A 136 8.13 17.67 -9.61
N GLY A 137 9.01 18.25 -10.44
CA GLY A 137 9.59 19.56 -10.15
C GLY A 137 10.22 19.56 -8.76
N ASP A 138 9.78 20.48 -7.90
CA ASP A 138 10.26 20.58 -6.52
C ASP A 138 9.52 19.64 -5.53
N ALA A 139 8.41 19.01 -5.93
CA ALA A 139 7.62 18.13 -5.06
C ALA A 139 8.16 16.69 -5.05
N GLN A 140 7.99 15.99 -3.91
CA GLN A 140 8.48 14.63 -3.74
C GLN A 140 7.46 13.71 -3.08
N PHE A 141 7.06 12.64 -3.77
CA PHE A 141 6.16 11.61 -3.26
C PHE A 141 6.95 10.38 -2.80
N GLY A 142 6.58 9.81 -1.64
CA GLY A 142 7.18 8.58 -1.12
C GLY A 142 8.46 8.77 -0.28
N GLY A 143 9.00 9.99 -0.21
CA GLY A 143 10.20 10.33 0.57
C GLY A 143 9.97 10.69 2.05
N GLY A 144 8.76 10.44 2.58
CA GLY A 144 8.38 10.82 3.95
C GLY A 144 7.86 12.25 4.10
N LEU A 145 7.79 13.02 3.00
CA LEU A 145 7.14 14.31 2.92
C LEU A 145 5.65 14.14 2.56
N PHE A 146 4.81 15.05 3.07
CA PHE A 146 3.39 15.11 2.74
C PHE A 146 3.15 16.21 1.70
N GLU A 147 2.79 15.80 0.49
CA GLU A 147 2.51 16.71 -0.62
C GLU A 147 1.01 16.95 -0.77
N VAL A 148 0.65 18.18 -1.14
CA VAL A 148 -0.71 18.54 -1.53
C VAL A 148 -0.72 18.89 -3.01
N ILE A 149 -1.67 18.29 -3.73
CA ILE A 149 -2.03 18.67 -5.10
C ILE A 149 -3.34 19.46 -5.03
N GLY A 150 -3.32 20.72 -5.45
CA GLY A 150 -4.44 21.64 -5.35
C GLY A 150 -4.86 22.18 -6.71
N GLY A 151 -6.15 22.51 -6.88
CA GLY A 151 -6.68 23.05 -8.13
C GLY A 151 -8.10 22.57 -8.43
N PRO A 152 -8.74 23.13 -9.46
CA PRO A 152 -10.13 22.87 -9.78
C PRO A 152 -10.35 21.48 -10.39
N CYS A 153 -11.62 21.07 -10.42
CA CYS A 153 -12.00 19.83 -11.10
C CYS A 153 -11.77 19.94 -12.62
N ALA A 154 -12.28 20.98 -13.26
CA ALA A 154 -12.13 21.27 -14.69
C ALA A 154 -11.40 22.59 -14.89
N VAL A 155 -10.70 22.70 -16.02
CA VAL A 155 -10.21 23.99 -16.51
C VAL A 155 -11.30 24.57 -17.42
N GLU A 156 -11.96 25.61 -16.95
CA GLU A 156 -13.14 26.19 -17.60
C GLU A 156 -12.81 27.52 -18.31
N SER A 157 -11.80 28.24 -17.83
CA SER A 157 -11.26 29.42 -18.49
C SER A 157 -9.85 29.75 -18.01
N GLU A 158 -9.13 30.53 -18.79
CA GLU A 158 -7.81 31.07 -18.42
C GLU A 158 -7.85 31.88 -17.13
N ALA A 159 -8.87 32.73 -16.94
CA ALA A 159 -9.01 33.52 -15.72
C ALA A 159 -9.22 32.64 -14.48
N GLN A 160 -10.09 31.63 -14.59
CA GLN A 160 -10.41 30.72 -13.50
C GLN A 160 -9.21 29.88 -13.06
N ILE A 161 -8.40 29.36 -13.99
CA ILE A 161 -7.24 28.56 -13.62
C ILE A 161 -6.10 29.42 -13.04
N ASN A 162 -5.93 30.65 -13.52
CA ASN A 162 -4.96 31.59 -12.95
C ASN A 162 -5.32 31.96 -11.51
N GLU A 163 -6.59 32.30 -11.23
CA GLU A 163 -7.05 32.59 -9.87
C GLU A 163 -6.86 31.38 -8.94
N ALA A 164 -7.19 30.17 -9.40
CA ALA A 164 -6.98 28.96 -8.63
C ALA A 164 -5.49 28.68 -8.37
N ALA A 165 -4.62 28.96 -9.35
CA ALA A 165 -3.18 28.81 -9.21
C ALA A 165 -2.59 29.80 -8.19
N ASP A 166 -3.07 31.05 -8.18
CA ASP A 166 -2.68 32.06 -7.19
C ASP A 166 -3.03 31.62 -5.77
N HIS A 167 -4.28 31.18 -5.55
CA HIS A 167 -4.71 30.69 -4.23
C HIS A 167 -3.94 29.43 -3.80
N ALA A 168 -3.74 28.47 -4.71
CA ALA A 168 -2.99 27.26 -4.41
C ALA A 168 -1.54 27.58 -4.04
N ARG A 169 -0.88 28.45 -4.82
CA ARG A 169 0.50 28.87 -4.56
C ARG A 169 0.63 29.61 -3.23
N ALA A 170 -0.30 30.52 -2.92
CA ALA A 170 -0.33 31.22 -1.64
C ALA A 170 -0.48 30.27 -0.44
N ALA A 171 -1.15 29.13 -0.63
CA ALA A 171 -1.27 28.06 0.36
C ALA A 171 -0.05 27.10 0.42
N GLY A 172 1.01 27.35 -0.37
CA GLY A 172 2.21 26.51 -0.41
C GLY A 172 2.09 25.26 -1.28
N VAL A 173 1.04 25.15 -2.10
CA VAL A 173 0.87 24.05 -3.06
C VAL A 173 1.93 24.16 -4.16
N ARG A 174 2.52 23.01 -4.52
CA ARG A 174 3.57 22.94 -5.54
C ARG A 174 3.12 22.32 -6.87
N ILE A 175 1.99 21.62 -6.85
CA ILE A 175 1.42 20.96 -8.03
C ILE A 175 -0.02 21.45 -8.22
N LEU A 176 -0.28 22.06 -9.38
CA LEU A 176 -1.59 22.50 -9.82
C LEU A 176 -2.30 21.39 -10.58
N ARG A 177 -3.50 21.00 -10.14
CA ARG A 177 -4.37 20.09 -10.90
C ARG A 177 -5.40 20.84 -11.72
N GLY A 178 -5.76 20.28 -12.88
CA GLY A 178 -6.92 20.73 -13.64
C GLY A 178 -7.27 19.75 -14.76
N GLY A 179 -8.54 19.33 -14.84
CA GLY A 179 -8.99 18.45 -15.92
C GLY A 179 -9.15 19.23 -17.23
N ALA A 180 -8.24 19.01 -18.19
CA ALA A 180 -8.33 19.57 -19.54
C ALA A 180 -9.34 18.82 -20.42
N PHE A 181 -9.46 17.52 -20.18
CA PHE A 181 -10.41 16.61 -20.81
C PHE A 181 -11.36 16.05 -19.75
N LYS A 182 -12.65 15.93 -20.07
CA LYS A 182 -13.64 15.37 -19.15
C LYS A 182 -14.30 14.12 -19.70
N PRO A 183 -14.18 12.95 -19.02
CA PRO A 183 -14.91 11.76 -19.42
C PRO A 183 -16.37 11.94 -18.98
N ARG A 184 -17.26 12.26 -19.93
CA ARG A 184 -18.69 12.43 -19.66
C ARG A 184 -19.49 11.32 -20.30
N THR A 185 -20.44 10.78 -19.54
CA THR A 185 -21.40 9.77 -20.01
C THR A 185 -22.39 10.36 -21.00
N SER A 186 -22.66 11.67 -20.90
CA SER A 186 -23.51 12.42 -21.82
C SER A 186 -22.64 13.21 -22.81
N PRO A 187 -22.89 13.10 -24.12
CA PRO A 187 -22.18 13.89 -25.14
C PRO A 187 -22.58 15.38 -25.13
N TYR A 188 -23.65 15.76 -24.41
CA TYR A 188 -24.12 17.15 -24.31
C TYR A 188 -23.50 17.92 -23.14
N ASP A 189 -22.76 17.23 -22.27
CA ASP A 189 -22.03 17.87 -21.18
C ASP A 189 -20.80 18.62 -21.70
N PHE A 190 -20.33 19.62 -20.96
CA PHE A 190 -19.05 20.28 -21.24
C PHE A 190 -17.90 19.25 -21.25
N GLN A 191 -17.26 19.10 -22.42
CA GLN A 191 -16.21 18.10 -22.68
C GLN A 191 -14.81 18.56 -22.23
N GLY A 192 -14.69 19.83 -21.81
CA GLY A 192 -13.40 20.51 -21.63
C GLY A 192 -12.98 21.26 -22.90
N HIS A 193 -11.99 22.15 -22.76
CA HIS A 193 -11.39 22.86 -23.91
C HIS A 193 -10.21 22.08 -24.54
N GLY A 194 -9.98 20.84 -24.12
CA GLY A 194 -8.94 19.97 -24.67
C GLY A 194 -7.54 20.59 -24.54
N LEU A 195 -6.78 20.58 -25.63
CA LEU A 195 -5.41 21.13 -25.68
C LEU A 195 -5.32 22.59 -25.22
N ARG A 196 -6.34 23.42 -25.50
CA ARG A 196 -6.34 24.82 -25.05
C ARG A 196 -6.45 24.95 -23.53
N ALA A 197 -7.25 24.10 -22.89
CA ALA A 197 -7.31 24.04 -21.44
C ALA A 197 -5.99 23.53 -20.83
N LEU A 198 -5.31 22.62 -21.52
CA LEU A 198 -4.00 22.12 -21.11
C LEU A 198 -2.92 23.22 -21.18
N GLU A 199 -2.94 24.02 -22.24
CA GLU A 199 -2.06 25.20 -22.38
C GLU A 199 -2.29 26.20 -21.24
N TRP A 200 -3.55 26.57 -20.96
CA TRP A 200 -3.88 27.45 -19.84
C TRP A 200 -3.42 26.90 -18.48
N LEU A 201 -3.55 25.59 -18.26
CA LEU A 201 -3.08 24.94 -17.03
C LEU A 201 -1.56 25.01 -16.90
N ALA A 202 -0.83 24.67 -17.97
CA ALA A 202 0.62 24.72 -18.01
C ALA A 202 1.13 26.14 -17.77
N ASP A 203 0.58 27.12 -18.48
CA ASP A 203 0.98 28.53 -18.34
C ASP A 203 0.70 29.06 -16.92
N ALA A 204 -0.46 28.74 -16.35
CA ALA A 204 -0.84 29.17 -15.00
C ALA A 204 0.09 28.57 -13.93
N ALA A 205 0.50 27.30 -14.08
CA ALA A 205 1.40 26.64 -13.14
C ALA A 205 2.86 27.11 -13.31
N HIS A 206 3.39 27.09 -14.53
CA HIS A 206 4.80 27.39 -14.80
C HIS A 206 5.16 28.85 -14.49
N SER A 207 4.27 29.80 -14.80
CA SER A 207 4.46 31.22 -14.44
C SER A 207 4.61 31.45 -12.93
N ARG A 208 4.13 30.49 -12.11
CA ARG A 208 4.21 30.50 -10.66
C ARG A 208 5.26 29.54 -10.12
N GLY A 209 6.03 28.86 -10.96
CA GLY A 209 6.98 27.82 -10.55
C GLY A 209 6.30 26.64 -9.86
N MET A 210 5.14 26.22 -10.37
CA MET A 210 4.43 25.02 -9.96
C MET A 210 4.50 23.98 -11.09
N SER A 211 4.41 22.70 -10.73
CA SER A 211 4.18 21.61 -11.69
C SER A 211 2.70 21.38 -11.92
N THR A 212 2.36 20.59 -12.92
CA THR A 212 0.99 20.32 -13.38
C THR A 212 0.61 18.86 -13.24
N VAL A 213 -0.68 18.61 -13.02
CA VAL A 213 -1.29 17.30 -13.23
C VAL A 213 -2.63 17.42 -13.96
N THR A 214 -2.81 16.57 -14.95
CA THR A 214 -4.07 16.45 -15.68
C THR A 214 -4.40 15.00 -16.02
N GLU A 215 -5.66 14.73 -16.34
CA GLU A 215 -6.16 13.38 -16.64
C GLU A 215 -5.97 13.02 -18.12
N VAL A 216 -5.46 11.82 -18.39
CA VAL A 216 -5.40 11.23 -19.73
C VAL A 216 -6.57 10.26 -19.89
N LEU A 217 -7.35 10.44 -20.96
CA LEU A 217 -8.56 9.64 -21.20
C LEU A 217 -8.38 8.57 -22.27
N ALA A 218 -7.53 8.82 -23.27
CA ALA A 218 -7.30 7.93 -24.39
C ALA A 218 -5.80 7.82 -24.71
N PRO A 219 -5.32 6.65 -25.19
CA PRO A 219 -3.91 6.45 -25.52
C PRO A 219 -3.39 7.43 -26.58
N ALA A 220 -4.24 7.82 -27.54
CA ALA A 220 -3.88 8.74 -28.62
C ALA A 220 -3.52 10.16 -28.12
N ASP A 221 -4.02 10.56 -26.96
CA ASP A 221 -3.76 11.89 -26.39
C ASP A 221 -2.56 11.87 -25.43
N ALA A 222 -2.04 10.69 -25.07
CA ALA A 222 -1.07 10.54 -23.99
C ALA A 222 0.24 11.28 -24.28
N ASP A 223 0.78 11.16 -25.50
CA ASP A 223 2.04 11.82 -25.88
C ASP A 223 1.90 13.35 -25.90
N ASP A 224 0.80 13.85 -26.46
CA ASP A 224 0.52 15.28 -26.52
C ASP A 224 0.33 15.91 -25.14
N ILE A 225 -0.30 15.16 -24.22
CA ILE A 225 -0.47 15.59 -22.83
C ILE A 225 0.87 15.51 -22.08
N ALA A 226 1.64 14.44 -22.25
CA ALA A 226 2.94 14.25 -21.62
C ALA A 226 3.96 15.35 -21.99
N CYS A 227 3.84 15.94 -23.18
CA CYS A 227 4.68 17.06 -23.59
C CYS A 227 4.38 18.37 -22.83
N ARG A 228 3.24 18.47 -22.15
CA ARG A 228 2.72 19.71 -21.55
C ARG A 228 2.38 19.58 -20.05
N ALA A 229 2.30 18.36 -19.53
CA ALA A 229 1.99 18.07 -18.13
C ALA A 229 3.12 17.32 -17.45
N ASP A 230 3.41 17.65 -16.19
CA ASP A 230 4.48 17.01 -15.41
C ASP A 230 4.06 15.67 -14.80
N LEU A 231 2.77 15.50 -14.53
CA LEU A 231 2.19 14.27 -13.98
C LEU A 231 0.89 13.91 -14.70
N LEU A 232 0.80 12.64 -15.11
CA LEU A 232 -0.37 12.11 -15.81
C LEU A 232 -1.25 11.35 -14.82
N GLN A 233 -2.50 11.78 -14.72
CA GLN A 233 -3.51 11.10 -13.91
C GLN A 233 -4.27 10.09 -14.79
N ILE A 234 -4.36 8.84 -14.33
CA ILE A 234 -5.33 7.87 -14.85
C ILE A 234 -6.55 7.88 -13.92
N GLY A 235 -7.70 8.27 -14.45
CA GLY A 235 -8.94 8.29 -13.68
C GLY A 235 -9.41 6.89 -13.27
N ALA A 236 -10.19 6.81 -12.20
CA ALA A 236 -10.67 5.52 -11.66
C ALA A 236 -11.43 4.66 -12.70
N ARG A 237 -12.16 5.29 -13.63
CA ARG A 237 -12.87 4.59 -14.72
C ARG A 237 -11.93 3.96 -15.75
N ASN A 238 -10.71 4.47 -15.87
CA ASN A 238 -9.68 4.00 -16.77
C ASN A 238 -8.63 3.10 -16.07
N MET A 239 -8.78 2.79 -14.78
CA MET A 239 -7.85 1.93 -14.04
C MET A 239 -7.73 0.51 -14.63
N GLN A 240 -8.71 0.07 -15.43
CA GLN A 240 -8.69 -1.22 -16.14
C GLN A 240 -8.56 -1.06 -17.66
N ASN A 241 -8.30 0.15 -18.15
CA ASN A 241 -8.10 0.42 -19.56
C ASN A 241 -6.67 0.05 -19.96
N VAL A 242 -6.43 -1.25 -20.17
CA VAL A 242 -5.09 -1.79 -20.49
C VAL A 242 -4.43 -1.11 -21.69
N PRO A 243 -5.13 -0.76 -22.79
CA PRO A 243 -4.52 0.01 -23.87
C PRO A 243 -3.97 1.39 -23.48
N LEU A 244 -4.48 1.99 -22.40
CA LEU A 244 -4.03 3.29 -21.89
C LEU A 244 -2.88 3.18 -20.87
N LEU A 245 -2.75 2.03 -20.19
CA LEU A 245 -1.75 1.76 -19.15
C LEU A 245 -0.46 1.20 -19.73
#